data_AF-A0A1D2RZV6-F1
#
_entry.id   AF-A0A1D2RZV6-F1
#
_cell.length_a   1.000
_cell.length_b   1.000
_cell.length_c   1.000
_cell.angle_alpha   90.00
_cell.angle_beta   90.00
_cell.angle_gamma   90.00
#
_symmetry.space_group_name_H-M   'P 1'
#
loop_
_entity.id
_entity.type
_entity.pdbx_description
1 polymer ?
#
loop_
_entity_poly.entity_id
_entity_poly.type
_entity_poly.pdbx_seq_one_letter_code
_entity_poly.pdbx_strand_id
1 'polypeptide(L)'
;MEEVVNRVLAWVLRAVVLLAGLVVFLSLVTAALLLGAFWGLRMLWARLTGRPVAPWVMGVDPRAAWRATTARSGWGQRRAEPPPSEPPTPPQTGAAGPLMRPLPGTEEVTDVQPRAPRGD
;
A
#
# COMPACT_ATOMS: atom_id res chain seq x y z
N MET A 1 -64.82 -1.98 25.78
CA MET A 1 -63.83 -3.06 26.00
C MET A 1 -62.85 -3.14 24.83
N GLU A 2 -63.33 -3.23 23.59
CA GLU A 2 -62.51 -3.23 22.35
C GLU A 2 -61.46 -2.10 22.25
N GLU A 3 -61.80 -0.86 22.59
CA GLU A 3 -60.86 0.26 22.52
C GLU A 3 -59.67 0.09 23.48
N VAL A 4 -59.94 -0.43 24.69
CA VAL A 4 -58.90 -0.71 25.69
C VAL A 4 -58.01 -1.86 25.21
N VAL A 5 -58.61 -2.91 24.65
CA VAL A 5 -57.88 -4.05 24.08
C VAL A 5 -56.95 -3.60 22.96
N ASN A 6 -57.44 -2.80 22.01
CA ASN A 6 -56.63 -2.30 20.90
C ASN A 6 -55.49 -1.39 21.38
N ARG A 7 -55.74 -0.55 22.38
CA ARG A 7 -54.73 0.32 22.98
C ARG A 7 -53.64 -0.49 23.68
N VAL A 8 -54.03 -1.51 24.45
CA VAL A 8 -53.08 -2.42 25.11
C VAL A 8 -52.27 -3.18 24.07
N LEU A 9 -52.89 -3.70 23.02
CA LEU A 9 -52.20 -4.45 21.97
C LEU A 9 -51.16 -3.59 21.24
N ALA A 10 -51.52 -2.36 20.86
CA ALA A 10 -50.57 -1.43 20.23
C ALA A 10 -49.37 -1.11 21.16
N TRP A 11 -49.64 -0.95 22.46
CA TRP A 11 -48.60 -0.69 23.45
C TRP A 11 -47.68 -1.90 23.64
N VAL A 12 -48.24 -3.11 23.73
CA VAL A 12 -47.50 -4.37 23.82
C VAL A 12 -46.64 -4.59 22.58
N LEU A 13 -47.19 -4.40 21.37
CA LEU A 13 -46.42 -4.51 20.13
C LEU A 13 -45.24 -3.53 20.13
N ARG A 14 -45.45 -2.28 20.56
CA ARG A 14 -44.38 -1.31 20.69
C ARG A 14 -43.32 -1.74 21.71
N ALA A 15 -43.74 -2.25 22.87
CA ALA A 15 -42.83 -2.75 23.89
C ALA A 15 -42.01 -3.95 23.38
N VAL A 16 -42.64 -4.89 22.67
CA VAL A 16 -41.97 -6.05 22.06
C VAL A 16 -40.94 -5.60 21.02
N VAL A 17 -41.30 -4.66 20.14
CA VAL A 17 -40.36 -4.12 19.14
C VAL A 17 -39.17 -3.43 19.82
N LEU A 18 -39.42 -2.64 20.87
CA LEU A 18 -38.34 -2.01 21.65
C LEU A 18 -37.44 -3.04 22.32
N LEU A 19 -38.03 -4.09 22.92
CA LEU A 19 -37.27 -5.16 23.56
C LEU A 19 -36.42 -5.92 22.54
N ALA A 20 -37.00 -6.26 21.38
CA ALA A 20 -36.29 -6.93 20.29
C ALA A 20 -35.12 -6.07 19.78
N GLY A 21 -35.36 -4.78 19.56
CA GLY A 21 -34.31 -3.82 19.18
C GLY A 21 -33.21 -3.71 20.24
N LEU A 22 -33.57 -3.68 21.52
CA LEU A 22 -32.62 -3.65 22.63
C LEU A 22 -31.75 -4.91 22.67
N VAL A 23 -32.35 -6.09 22.48
CA VAL A 23 -31.61 -7.37 22.40
C VAL A 23 -30.61 -7.35 21.25
N VAL A 24 -31.04 -6.93 20.06
CA VAL A 24 -30.15 -6.81 18.89
C VAL A 24 -29.02 -5.81 19.17
N PHE A 25 -29.34 -4.65 19.74
CA PHE A 25 -28.35 -3.65 20.10
C PHE A 25 -27.32 -4.19 21.09
N LEU A 26 -27.75 -4.82 22.18
CA LEU A 26 -26.86 -5.42 23.17
C LEU A 26 -26.02 -6.55 22.57
N SER A 27 -26.57 -7.33 21.65
CA SER A 27 -25.83 -8.35 20.91
C SER A 27 -24.71 -7.72 20.08
N LEU A 28 -25.01 -6.64 19.34
CA LEU A 28 -24.01 -5.94 18.52
C LEU A 28 -22.93 -5.28 19.38
N VAL A 29 -23.30 -4.63 20.48
CA VAL A 29 -22.35 -4.05 21.44
C VAL A 29 -21.45 -5.15 22.01
N THR A 30 -22.03 -6.27 22.42
CA THR A 30 -21.27 -7.40 22.96
C THR A 30 -20.32 -7.95 21.89
N ALA A 31 -20.77 -8.16 20.66
CA ALA A 31 -19.93 -8.60 19.56
C ALA A 31 -18.78 -7.64 19.26
N ALA A 32 -19.05 -6.32 19.25
CA ALA A 32 -18.04 -5.29 19.06
C ALA A 32 -17.03 -5.26 20.20
N LEU A 33 -17.47 -5.41 21.45
CA LEU A 33 -16.58 -5.50 22.62
C LEU A 33 -15.71 -6.75 22.56
N LEU A 34 -16.26 -7.90 22.20
CA LEU A 34 -15.49 -9.14 22.04
C LEU A 34 -14.46 -9.01 20.91
N LEU A 35 -14.85 -8.43 19.78
CA LEU A 35 -13.93 -8.17 18.67
C LEU A 35 -12.83 -7.19 19.09
N GLY A 36 -13.21 -6.10 19.75
CA GLY A 36 -12.28 -5.11 20.30
C GLY A 36 -11.32 -5.71 21.32
N ALA A 37 -11.81 -6.56 22.23
CA ALA A 37 -11.01 -7.27 23.21
C ALA A 37 -10.06 -8.27 22.54
N PHE A 38 -10.53 -9.01 21.53
CA PHE A 38 -9.69 -9.91 20.74
C PHE A 38 -8.56 -9.15 20.05
N TRP A 39 -8.87 -8.03 19.39
CA TRP A 39 -7.88 -7.15 18.76
C TRP A 39 -6.93 -6.50 19.78
N GLY A 40 -7.45 -6.05 20.91
CA GLY A 40 -6.68 -5.45 22.00
C GLY A 40 -5.71 -6.47 22.61
N LEU A 41 -6.19 -7.67 22.92
CA LEU A 41 -5.37 -8.78 23.39
C LEU A 41 -4.32 -9.16 22.36
N ARG A 42 -4.68 -9.16 21.08
CA ARG A 42 -3.78 -9.46 19.96
C ARG A 42 -2.68 -8.40 19.77
N MET A 43 -2.97 -7.12 20.00
CA MET A 43 -1.99 -6.03 20.02
C MET A 43 -1.12 -6.08 21.29
N LEU A 44 -1.74 -6.37 22.43
CA LEU A 44 -1.05 -6.49 23.71
C LEU A 44 -0.15 -7.73 23.75
N TRP A 45 -0.52 -8.81 23.08
CA TRP A 45 0.31 -10.01 22.91
C TRP A 45 1.63 -9.69 22.22
N ALA A 46 1.60 -8.90 21.15
CA ALA A 46 2.82 -8.46 20.47
C ALA A 46 3.74 -7.66 21.41
N ARG A 47 3.16 -6.88 22.33
CA ARG A 47 3.90 -6.12 23.34
C ARG A 47 4.42 -6.99 24.49
N LEU A 48 3.62 -7.96 24.97
CA LEU A 48 3.95 -8.84 26.10
C LEU A 48 4.92 -9.96 25.73
N THR A 49 4.77 -10.57 24.55
CA THR A 49 5.62 -11.70 24.11
C THR A 49 6.78 -11.27 23.20
N GLY A 50 6.82 -10.02 22.73
CA GLY A 50 7.85 -9.51 21.81
C GLY A 50 7.90 -10.22 20.46
N ARG A 51 7.02 -11.21 20.24
CA ARG A 51 6.89 -11.97 19.00
C ARG A 51 5.78 -11.35 18.17
N PRO A 52 6.08 -10.85 16.96
CA PRO A 52 5.05 -10.35 16.06
C PRO A 52 4.16 -11.54 15.72
N VAL A 53 2.91 -11.50 16.15
CA VAL A 53 1.97 -12.56 15.82
C VAL A 53 1.76 -12.55 14.31
N ALA A 54 1.81 -13.74 13.71
CA ALA A 54 1.83 -13.93 12.27
C ALA A 54 0.69 -13.17 11.57
N PRO A 55 0.99 -12.39 10.52
CA PRO A 55 -0.04 -11.76 9.71
C PRO A 55 -0.83 -12.86 8.98
N TRP A 56 -2.15 -12.79 9.08
CA TRP A 56 -3.07 -13.66 8.32
C TRP A 56 -3.17 -13.25 6.85
N VAL A 57 -2.43 -12.22 6.45
CA VAL A 57 -2.28 -11.79 5.08
C VAL A 57 -1.25 -12.72 4.45
N MET A 58 -1.60 -13.31 3.30
CA MET A 58 -0.65 -13.98 2.41
C MET A 58 0.62 -13.13 2.38
N GLY A 59 1.77 -13.71 2.74
CA GLY A 59 3.04 -13.02 2.86
C GLY A 59 3.53 -12.50 1.51
N VAL A 60 2.87 -11.47 1.00
CA VAL A 60 3.34 -10.70 -0.14
C VAL A 60 4.45 -9.85 0.43
N ASP A 61 5.68 -10.31 0.25
CA ASP A 61 6.85 -9.51 0.56
C ASP A 61 6.74 -8.21 -0.26
N PRO A 62 6.51 -7.05 0.38
CA PRO A 62 6.31 -5.80 -0.33
C PRO A 62 7.53 -5.43 -1.19
N ARG A 63 8.73 -5.92 -0.84
CA ARG A 63 9.92 -5.76 -1.66
C ARG A 63 9.91 -6.64 -2.91
N ALA A 64 9.36 -7.85 -2.83
CA ALA A 64 9.21 -8.72 -3.99
C ALA A 64 8.16 -8.16 -4.97
N ALA A 65 7.05 -7.63 -4.44
CA ALA A 65 6.01 -6.98 -5.24
C ALA A 65 6.57 -5.75 -6.00
N TRP A 66 7.31 -4.87 -5.32
CA TRP A 66 7.93 -3.71 -5.96
C TRP A 66 8.97 -4.11 -7.03
N ARG A 67 9.83 -5.09 -6.74
CA ARG A 67 10.82 -5.59 -7.70
C ARG A 67 10.15 -6.17 -8.95
N ALA A 68 9.06 -6.93 -8.79
CA ALA A 68 8.30 -7.49 -9.92
C ALA A 68 7.69 -6.39 -10.81
N THR A 69 7.18 -5.30 -10.22
CA THR A 69 6.65 -4.16 -10.99
C THR A 69 7.75 -3.41 -11.72
N THR A 70 8.90 -3.15 -11.08
CA THR A 70 10.05 -2.48 -11.73
C THR A 70 10.73 -3.31 -12.81
N ALA A 71 10.73 -4.64 -12.67
CA ALA A 71 11.27 -5.54 -13.69
C ALA A 71 10.34 -5.60 -14.92
N ARG A 72 9.02 -5.54 -14.71
CA ARG A 72 8.01 -5.54 -15.78
C ARG A 72 7.88 -4.18 -16.47
N SER A 73 8.22 -3.07 -15.82
CA SER A 73 8.11 -1.71 -16.38
C SER A 73 9.22 -1.33 -17.38
N GLY A 74 10.00 -2.28 -17.89
CA GLY A 74 10.98 -2.05 -18.98
C GLY A 74 12.21 -1.21 -18.60
N TRP A 75 12.23 -0.61 -17.40
CA TRP A 75 13.37 0.18 -16.91
C TRP A 75 14.60 -0.68 -16.62
N GLY A 76 14.40 -1.95 -16.23
CA GLY A 76 15.50 -2.90 -15.98
C GLY A 76 16.06 -3.58 -17.24
N GLN A 77 15.27 -3.68 -18.32
CA GLN A 77 15.69 -4.39 -19.54
C GLN A 77 16.59 -3.56 -20.46
N ARG A 78 16.62 -2.23 -20.35
CA ARG A 78 17.52 -1.37 -21.15
C ARG A 78 19.01 -1.47 -20.79
N ARG A 79 19.40 -2.38 -19.88
CA ARG A 79 20.79 -2.55 -19.43
C ARG A 79 21.45 -3.87 -19.82
N ALA A 80 20.75 -4.75 -20.54
CA ALA A 80 21.29 -6.05 -20.95
C ALA A 80 21.13 -6.25 -22.47
N GLU A 81 21.85 -5.45 -23.26
CA GLU A 81 22.13 -5.79 -24.65
C GLU A 81 23.56 -6.39 -24.69
N PRO A 82 23.73 -7.69 -24.98
CA PRO A 82 25.04 -8.26 -25.26
C PRO A 82 25.46 -7.88 -26.70
N PRO A 83 26.63 -7.25 -26.92
CA PRO A 83 27.07 -6.93 -28.27
C PRO A 83 27.39 -8.21 -29.07
N PRO A 84 27.09 -8.26 -30.38
CA PRO A 84 27.45 -9.38 -31.25
C PRO A 84 28.98 -9.49 -31.39
N SER A 85 29.44 -10.74 -31.44
CA SER A 85 30.84 -11.13 -31.58
C SER A 85 31.44 -10.76 -32.94
N GLU A 86 32.50 -9.93 -32.94
CA GLU A 86 33.45 -9.78 -34.04
C GLU A 86 34.93 -9.81 -33.53
N PRO A 87 35.90 -10.24 -34.36
CA PRO A 87 37.22 -10.77 -33.95
C PRO A 87 38.28 -9.68 -33.62
N PRO A 88 39.46 -10.06 -33.07
CA PRO A 88 40.33 -9.15 -32.33
C PRO A 88 41.12 -8.21 -33.26
N THR A 89 41.12 -6.91 -32.95
CA THR A 89 42.05 -5.90 -33.52
C THR A 89 42.87 -5.29 -32.37
N PRO A 90 44.18 -5.00 -32.53
CA PRO A 90 45.11 -4.71 -31.43
C PRO A 90 44.85 -3.36 -30.74
N PRO A 91 45.44 -3.12 -29.56
CA PRO A 91 45.00 -2.08 -28.64
C PRO A 91 45.40 -0.69 -29.12
N GLN A 92 44.41 0.14 -29.45
CA GLN A 92 44.62 1.57 -29.58
C GLN A 92 44.62 2.21 -28.19
N THR A 93 45.82 2.33 -27.63
CA THR A 93 46.17 3.28 -26.57
C THR A 93 45.81 4.69 -27.06
N GLY A 94 44.77 5.30 -26.47
CA GLY A 94 44.45 6.71 -26.73
C GLY A 94 42.97 7.13 -26.71
N ALA A 95 42.02 6.24 -26.43
CA ALA A 95 40.61 6.62 -26.36
C ALA A 95 40.14 6.78 -24.91
N ALA A 96 39.83 8.02 -24.52
CA ALA A 96 39.04 8.31 -23.33
C ALA A 96 37.80 7.41 -23.30
N GLY A 97 37.54 6.80 -22.14
CA GLY A 97 36.53 5.75 -21.98
C GLY A 97 35.11 6.20 -22.38
N PRO A 98 34.18 5.23 -22.55
CA PRO A 98 32.82 5.42 -23.08
C PRO A 98 31.93 6.41 -22.30
N LEU A 99 32.40 6.91 -21.15
CA LEU A 99 31.79 7.99 -20.37
C LEU A 99 31.94 9.39 -21.00
N MET A 100 32.86 9.57 -21.94
CA MET A 100 33.18 10.88 -22.55
C MET A 100 32.76 10.96 -24.03
N ARG A 101 31.79 10.15 -24.47
CA ARG A 101 31.20 10.30 -25.81
C ARG A 101 29.95 11.18 -25.69
N PRO A 102 29.94 12.39 -26.27
CA PRO A 102 28.73 13.21 -26.34
C PRO A 102 27.63 12.42 -27.03
N LEU A 103 26.43 12.45 -26.46
CA LEU A 103 25.25 11.83 -27.05
C LEU A 103 24.90 12.60 -28.34
N PRO A 104 24.53 11.92 -29.43
CA PRO A 104 24.09 12.60 -30.64
C PRO A 104 22.87 13.47 -30.31
N GLY A 105 23.00 14.80 -30.44
CA GLY A 105 21.98 15.80 -30.11
C GLY A 105 22.26 16.67 -28.87
N THR A 106 23.37 16.50 -28.14
CA THR A 106 23.72 17.38 -27.00
C THR A 106 24.54 18.62 -27.37
N GLU A 107 24.93 18.79 -28.64
CA GLU A 107 25.69 19.96 -29.11
C GLU A 107 24.82 21.23 -29.26
N GLU A 108 23.49 21.09 -29.25
CA GLU A 108 22.55 22.19 -29.51
C GLU A 108 21.92 22.78 -28.23
N VAL A 109 22.22 22.22 -27.05
CA VAL A 109 21.69 22.76 -25.78
C VAL A 109 22.65 23.80 -25.23
N THR A 110 22.67 24.95 -25.90
CA THR A 110 23.17 26.21 -25.36
C THR A 110 21.98 27.03 -24.86
N ASP A 111 22.16 27.65 -23.69
CA ASP A 111 21.28 28.60 -23.01
C ASP A 111 20.20 28.06 -22.06
N VAL A 112 20.63 27.73 -20.84
CA VAL A 112 19.83 28.03 -19.64
C VAL A 112 20.53 29.15 -18.89
N GLN A 113 20.05 30.39 -19.09
CA GLN A 113 20.43 31.54 -18.27
C GLN A 113 19.81 31.40 -16.87
N PRO A 114 20.61 31.34 -15.79
CA PRO A 114 20.08 31.32 -14.43
C PRO A 114 19.32 32.62 -14.14
N ARG A 115 18.03 32.50 -13.83
CA ARG A 115 17.24 33.64 -13.35
C ARG A 115 17.73 34.03 -11.95
N ALA A 116 18.26 35.25 -11.81
CA ALA A 116 18.69 35.75 -10.51
C ALA A 116 17.51 35.76 -9.51
N PRO A 117 17.73 35.34 -8.26
CA PRO A 117 16.70 35.38 -7.24
C PRO A 117 16.28 36.83 -6.99
N ARG A 118 14.97 37.06 -6.98
CA ARG A 118 14.38 38.35 -6.61
C ARG A 118 14.65 38.53 -5.10
N GLY A 119 15.58 39.42 -4.77
CA GLY A 119 15.86 39.80 -3.38
C GLY A 119 14.67 40.51 -2.75
N ASP A 120 14.50 40.27 -1.46
CA ASP A 120 13.59 40.98 -0.54
C ASP A 120 14.04 42.42 -0.29
#